data_AF-A0A2D4FQ13-F1
#
_entry.id   AF-A0A2D4FQ13-F1
#
_cell.length_a   1.000
_cell.length_b   1.000
_cell.length_c   1.000
_cell.angle_alpha   90.00
_cell.angle_beta   90.00
_cell.angle_gamma   90.00
#
_symmetry.space_group_name_H-M   'P 1'
#
loop_
_entity.id
_entity.type
_entity.pdbx_description
1 polymer ?
#
loop_
_entity_poly.entity_id
_entity_poly.type
_entity_poly.pdbx_seq_one_letter_code
_entity_poly.pdbx_strand_id
1 'polypeptide(L)'
;SGSAQLPCGGQEQKEIESLAPGETVSVVMGIDFCDSTQVASFQLCTHTRQFYLSIRSPVGELMAPVFMSENEFKKEQGKLTGMSEITEKLSLPDTCQSDHVIVQKVTAAANVSRVPCGSDKEYRFAAKTVSGECLILITLEKKSDNSAQLTINSEKMLIGTMLVKDIIHSLTQE
;
A
#
# COMPACT_ATOMS: atom_id res chain seq x y z
N SER A 1 19.14 -5.70 -30.25
CA SER A 1 18.56 -6.83 -29.52
C SER A 1 18.73 -6.58 -28.02
N GLY A 2 17.88 -5.71 -27.47
CA GLY A 2 17.75 -5.53 -26.03
C GLY A 2 16.79 -6.58 -25.48
N SER A 3 17.29 -7.53 -24.68
CA SER A 3 16.44 -8.38 -23.86
C SER A 3 16.33 -7.76 -22.46
N ALA A 4 15.10 -7.51 -22.02
CA ALA A 4 14.81 -7.13 -20.64
C ALA A 4 14.64 -8.41 -19.81
N GLN A 5 15.54 -8.66 -18.85
CA GLN A 5 15.31 -9.67 -17.83
C GLN A 5 14.34 -9.08 -16.81
N LEU A 6 13.10 -9.55 -16.83
CA LEU A 6 12.02 -9.02 -16.00
C LEU A 6 11.94 -9.77 -14.66
N PRO A 7 11.60 -9.07 -13.55
CA PRO A 7 11.22 -9.73 -12.32
C PRO A 7 9.94 -10.57 -12.52
N CYS A 8 9.66 -11.49 -11.58
CA CYS A 8 8.51 -12.40 -11.64
C CYS A 8 7.22 -11.67 -12.08
N GLY A 9 6.66 -12.06 -13.24
CA GLY A 9 5.39 -11.54 -13.76
C GLY A 9 5.48 -10.41 -14.80
N GLY A 10 6.66 -9.86 -15.09
CA GLY A 10 6.78 -8.83 -16.13
C GLY A 10 6.56 -9.36 -17.56
N GLN A 11 5.92 -8.55 -18.42
CA GLN A 11 5.77 -8.83 -19.85
C GLN A 11 6.93 -8.27 -20.68
N GLU A 12 7.40 -9.03 -21.67
CA GLU A 12 8.49 -8.65 -22.59
C GLU A 12 8.14 -7.34 -23.31
N GLN A 13 9.01 -6.34 -23.17
CA GLN A 13 8.75 -5.00 -23.71
C GLN A 13 9.24 -4.87 -25.15
N LYS A 14 8.53 -4.03 -25.92
CA LYS A 14 8.85 -3.71 -27.31
C LYS A 14 10.17 -2.91 -27.39
N GLU A 15 11.14 -3.42 -28.16
CA GLU A 15 12.41 -2.73 -28.43
C GLU A 15 12.14 -1.43 -29.20
N ILE A 16 12.83 -0.34 -28.81
CA ILE A 16 12.83 0.90 -29.57
C ILE A 16 13.96 0.80 -30.59
N GLU A 17 13.62 0.74 -31.88
CA GLU A 17 14.60 0.50 -32.95
C GLU A 17 15.62 1.64 -33.10
N SER A 18 15.17 2.89 -33.02
CA SER A 18 16.04 4.07 -32.99
C SER A 18 15.31 5.29 -32.43
N LEU A 19 16.06 6.26 -31.91
CA LEU A 19 15.54 7.54 -31.40
C LEU A 19 16.49 8.65 -31.85
N ALA A 20 16.01 9.61 -32.65
CA ALA A 20 16.87 10.68 -33.14
C ALA A 20 17.16 11.72 -32.04
N PRO A 21 18.25 12.52 -32.17
CA PRO A 21 18.55 13.57 -31.20
C PRO A 21 17.38 14.55 -31.04
N GLY A 22 16.92 14.73 -29.80
CA GLY A 22 15.81 15.62 -29.46
C GLY A 22 14.42 14.98 -29.58
N GLU A 23 14.31 13.73 -30.05
CA GLU A 23 13.05 13.00 -30.06
C GLU A 23 12.73 12.35 -28.71
N THR A 24 11.45 12.04 -28.51
CA THR A 24 10.96 11.32 -27.33
C THR A 24 10.00 10.24 -27.79
N VAL A 25 10.12 9.06 -27.19
CA VAL A 25 9.18 7.95 -27.37
C VAL A 25 8.63 7.52 -26.01
N SER A 26 7.34 7.19 -25.97
CA SER A 26 6.68 6.67 -24.78
C SER A 26 6.37 5.20 -24.96
N VAL A 27 6.77 4.38 -24.00
CA VAL A 27 6.48 2.94 -23.95
C VAL A 27 5.75 2.63 -22.66
N VAL A 28 4.73 1.78 -22.73
CA VAL A 28 3.98 1.33 -21.55
C VAL A 28 4.63 0.04 -21.02
N MET A 29 4.95 0.02 -19.72
CA MET A 29 5.41 -1.17 -19.00
C MET A 29 4.30 -1.68 -18.10
N GLY A 30 3.88 -2.92 -18.28
CA GLY A 30 3.07 -3.63 -17.30
C GLY A 30 3.97 -4.31 -16.28
N ILE A 31 3.76 -4.02 -14.99
CA ILE A 31 4.43 -4.72 -13.88
C ILE A 31 3.35 -5.31 -13.00
N ASP A 32 3.38 -6.63 -12.85
CA ASP A 32 2.60 -7.32 -11.82
C ASP A 32 3.52 -7.61 -10.63
N PHE A 33 3.17 -7.07 -9.46
CA PHE A 33 3.94 -7.28 -8.23
C PHE A 33 3.50 -8.55 -7.48
N CYS A 34 2.37 -9.19 -7.82
CA CYS A 34 1.90 -10.43 -7.19
C CYS A 34 1.85 -10.36 -5.64
N ASP A 35 1.43 -9.23 -5.07
CA ASP A 35 1.48 -8.90 -3.63
C ASP A 35 2.91 -8.84 -3.00
N SER A 36 3.95 -8.83 -3.83
CA SER A 36 5.33 -8.66 -3.39
C SER A 36 5.61 -7.18 -3.10
N THR A 37 6.26 -6.92 -1.97
CA THR A 37 6.82 -5.60 -1.66
C THR A 37 8.26 -5.46 -2.16
N GLN A 38 8.74 -6.41 -2.97
CA GLN A 38 10.08 -6.36 -3.56
C GLN A 38 10.16 -5.27 -4.62
N VAL A 39 11.38 -4.76 -4.80
CA VAL A 39 11.67 -3.75 -5.81
C VAL A 39 11.78 -4.44 -7.18
N ALA A 40 10.99 -3.98 -8.14
CA ALA A 40 11.12 -4.40 -9.53
C ALA A 40 12.36 -3.71 -10.12
N SER A 41 13.38 -4.49 -10.47
CA SER A 41 14.63 -3.97 -11.05
C SER A 41 14.73 -4.41 -12.51
N PHE A 42 15.08 -3.48 -13.39
CA PHE A 42 15.24 -3.73 -14.81
C PHE A 42 16.39 -2.91 -15.38
N GLN A 43 16.82 -3.28 -16.59
CA GLN A 43 17.91 -2.61 -17.27
C GLN A 43 17.39 -1.92 -18.52
N LEU A 44 17.73 -0.65 -18.67
CA LEU A 44 17.62 0.06 -19.93
C LEU A 44 18.96 -0.09 -20.68
N CYS A 45 18.93 -0.78 -21.81
CA CYS A 45 20.12 -1.04 -22.62
C CYS A 45 20.05 -0.21 -23.90
N THR A 46 21.14 0.49 -24.19
CA THR A 46 21.43 1.06 -25.51
C THR A 46 22.50 0.21 -26.19
N HIS A 47 22.83 0.49 -27.45
CA HIS A 47 23.92 -0.22 -28.14
C HIS A 47 25.28 -0.11 -27.44
N THR A 48 25.49 0.91 -26.59
CA THR A 48 26.81 1.21 -26.01
C THR A 48 26.84 1.24 -24.48
N ARG A 49 25.68 1.28 -23.81
CA ARG A 49 25.57 1.47 -22.35
C ARG A 49 24.36 0.74 -21.77
N GLN A 50 24.48 0.40 -20.50
CA GLN A 50 23.41 -0.15 -19.69
C GLN A 50 23.13 0.77 -18.51
N PHE A 51 21.86 0.93 -18.16
CA PHE A 51 21.39 1.71 -17.03
C PHE A 51 20.48 0.84 -16.17
N TYR A 52 20.73 0.82 -14.86
CA TYR A 52 19.92 0.07 -13.91
C TYR A 52 18.82 0.97 -13.37
N LEU A 53 17.59 0.49 -13.45
CA LEU A 53 16.40 1.18 -12.99
C LEU A 53 15.67 0.30 -11.99
N SER A 54 15.05 0.94 -11.00
CA SER A 54 14.29 0.26 -9.96
C SER A 54 13.00 1.00 -9.67
N ILE A 55 11.91 0.25 -9.57
CA ILE A 55 10.57 0.75 -9.25
C ILE A 55 10.03 -0.06 -8.08
N ARG A 56 9.41 0.62 -7.12
CA ARG A 56 8.65 0.00 -6.03
C ARG A 56 7.20 0.45 -6.14
N SER A 57 6.26 -0.48 -6.09
CA SER A 57 4.84 -0.14 -5.95
C SER A 57 4.55 0.29 -4.51
N PRO A 58 3.86 1.42 -4.30
CA PRO A 58 3.23 1.75 -3.02
C PRO A 58 2.31 0.63 -2.56
N VAL A 59 2.31 0.29 -1.28
CA VAL A 59 1.59 -0.92 -0.81
C VAL A 59 0.07 -0.79 -0.97
N GLY A 60 -0.47 0.42 -0.94
CA GLY A 60 -1.88 0.68 -1.26
C GLY A 60 -2.30 0.21 -2.66
N GLU A 61 -1.40 0.20 -3.66
CA GLU A 61 -1.74 -0.30 -5.02
C GLU A 61 -1.90 -1.81 -5.07
N LEU A 62 -1.34 -2.53 -4.09
CA LEU A 62 -1.51 -3.98 -3.97
C LEU A 62 -2.84 -4.35 -3.31
N MET A 63 -3.60 -3.36 -2.80
CA MET A 63 -4.83 -3.57 -2.06
C MET A 63 -6.06 -3.30 -2.93
N ALA A 64 -7.16 -3.99 -2.61
CA ALA A 64 -8.51 -3.70 -3.06
C ALA A 64 -9.43 -3.46 -1.85
N PRO A 65 -10.23 -2.38 -1.83
CA PRO A 65 -11.16 -2.10 -0.74
C PRO A 65 -12.16 -3.24 -0.52
N VAL A 66 -12.46 -3.55 0.75
CA VAL A 66 -13.47 -4.54 1.14
C VAL A 66 -14.53 -3.85 1.97
N PHE A 67 -15.80 -3.98 1.58
CA PHE A 67 -16.93 -3.49 2.36
C PHE A 67 -17.46 -4.59 3.27
N MET A 68 -17.62 -4.28 4.55
CA MET A 68 -18.14 -5.22 5.54
C MET A 68 -18.83 -4.48 6.68
N SER A 69 -19.64 -5.20 7.43
CA SER A 69 -20.28 -4.70 8.64
C SER A 69 -19.31 -4.66 9.82
N GLU A 70 -19.68 -3.89 10.86
CA GLU A 70 -18.94 -3.86 12.13
C GLU A 70 -18.78 -5.26 12.75
N ASN A 71 -19.83 -6.08 12.68
CA ASN A 71 -19.85 -7.43 13.25
C ASN A 71 -18.89 -8.37 12.51
N GLU A 72 -18.88 -8.32 11.18
CA GLU A 72 -17.95 -9.10 10.36
C GLU A 72 -16.50 -8.69 10.60
N PHE A 73 -16.24 -7.38 10.67
CA PHE A 73 -14.92 -6.87 11.00
C PHE A 73 -14.40 -7.42 12.32
N LYS A 74 -15.19 -7.30 13.40
CA LYS A 74 -14.82 -7.81 14.73
C LYS A 74 -14.60 -9.32 14.72
N LYS A 75 -15.44 -10.06 13.98
CA LYS A 75 -15.32 -11.52 13.84
C LYS A 75 -14.02 -11.91 13.16
N GLU A 76 -13.67 -11.28 12.04
CA GLU A 76 -12.42 -11.58 11.32
C GLU A 76 -11.20 -11.09 12.10
N GLN A 77 -11.29 -9.92 12.73
CA GLN A 77 -10.24 -9.40 13.61
C GLN A 77 -9.91 -10.38 14.72
N GLY A 78 -10.92 -10.94 15.39
CA GLY A 78 -10.73 -11.94 16.46
C GLY A 78 -9.98 -13.21 16.02
N LYS A 79 -9.96 -13.54 14.72
CA LYS A 79 -9.16 -14.66 14.19
C LYS A 79 -7.69 -14.28 13.98
N LEU A 80 -7.42 -12.99 13.75
CA LEU A 80 -6.10 -12.45 13.39
C LEU A 80 -5.37 -11.79 14.56
N THR A 81 -6.02 -11.61 15.71
CA THR A 81 -5.36 -11.06 16.91
C THR A 81 -4.24 -11.98 17.43
N GLY A 82 -3.21 -11.39 18.04
CA GLY A 82 -2.10 -12.13 18.63
C GLY A 82 -0.87 -12.20 17.72
N MET A 83 -0.81 -13.21 16.83
CA MET A 83 0.38 -13.43 15.99
C MET A 83 0.34 -12.72 14.63
N SER A 84 -0.83 -12.24 14.20
CA SER A 84 -1.05 -11.55 12.91
C SER A 84 -1.46 -10.09 13.11
N GLU A 85 -0.85 -9.45 14.12
CA GLU A 85 -1.17 -8.09 14.53
C GLU A 85 0.10 -7.24 14.68
N ILE A 86 0.03 -6.01 14.17
CA ILE A 86 1.06 -4.98 14.35
C ILE A 86 0.38 -3.77 14.94
N THR A 87 0.93 -3.25 16.04
CA THR A 87 0.38 -2.08 16.72
C THR A 87 1.47 -1.04 16.93
N GLU A 88 1.23 0.17 16.44
CA GLU A 88 2.13 1.31 16.57
C GLU A 88 1.41 2.52 17.16
N LYS A 89 2.16 3.36 17.89
CA LYS A 89 1.66 4.61 18.45
C LYS A 89 2.12 5.77 17.59
N LEU A 90 1.27 6.78 17.45
CA LEU A 90 1.57 8.00 16.71
C LEU A 90 0.96 9.21 17.42
N SER A 91 1.48 10.39 17.10
CA SER A 91 0.87 11.66 17.48
C SER A 91 0.27 12.30 16.24
N LEU A 92 -1.02 12.60 16.27
CA LEU A 92 -1.71 13.24 15.17
C LEU A 92 -1.46 14.76 15.22
N PRO A 93 -1.00 15.40 14.14
CA PRO A 93 -0.86 16.85 14.11
C PRO A 93 -2.23 17.52 14.20
N ASP A 94 -2.29 18.79 14.60
CA ASP A 94 -3.55 19.54 14.75
C ASP A 94 -4.32 19.63 13.43
N THR A 95 -3.61 19.63 12.30
CA THR A 95 -4.17 19.56 10.95
C THR A 95 -4.86 18.23 10.63
N CYS A 96 -4.58 17.17 11.40
CA CYS A 96 -5.08 15.82 11.20
C CYS A 96 -5.96 15.34 12.38
N GLN A 97 -6.82 16.22 12.89
CA GLN A 97 -7.77 15.89 13.97
C GLN A 97 -9.20 15.63 13.49
N SER A 98 -9.58 16.09 12.30
CA SER A 98 -10.94 15.87 11.76
C SER A 98 -11.13 14.43 11.30
N ASP A 99 -12.30 13.84 11.58
CA ASP A 99 -12.71 12.52 11.11
C ASP A 99 -12.56 12.37 9.60
N HIS A 100 -13.00 13.38 8.85
CA HIS A 100 -12.93 13.38 7.38
C HIS A 100 -11.48 13.31 6.90
N VAL A 101 -10.59 14.11 7.50
CA VAL A 101 -9.17 14.16 7.11
C VAL A 101 -8.48 12.82 7.38
N ILE A 102 -8.74 12.22 8.54
CA ILE A 102 -8.19 10.93 8.92
C ILE A 102 -8.65 9.85 7.95
N VAL A 103 -9.96 9.77 7.69
CA VAL A 103 -10.52 8.78 6.75
C VAL A 103 -9.92 8.97 5.36
N GLN A 104 -9.84 10.20 4.87
CA GLN A 104 -9.27 10.50 3.56
C GLN A 104 -7.79 10.08 3.48
N LYS A 105 -6.97 10.43 4.47
CA LYS A 105 -5.54 10.10 4.50
C LYS A 105 -5.29 8.60 4.55
N VAL A 106 -6.00 7.87 5.41
CA VAL A 106 -5.87 6.40 5.52
C VAL A 106 -6.35 5.72 4.23
N THR A 107 -7.50 6.11 3.68
CA THR A 107 -8.02 5.54 2.43
C THR A 107 -7.08 5.80 1.26
N ALA A 108 -6.50 7.00 1.14
CA ALA A 108 -5.55 7.32 0.08
C ALA A 108 -4.23 6.55 0.21
N ALA A 109 -3.71 6.39 1.43
CA ALA A 109 -2.43 5.71 1.67
C ALA A 109 -2.51 4.19 1.43
N ALA A 110 -3.65 3.57 1.75
CA ALA A 110 -3.76 2.11 1.82
C ALA A 110 -4.80 1.50 0.85
N ASN A 111 -5.52 2.32 0.07
CA ASN A 111 -6.62 1.89 -0.81
C ASN A 111 -7.63 0.98 -0.09
N VAL A 112 -8.18 1.49 1.02
CA VAL A 112 -9.07 0.75 1.93
C VAL A 112 -10.45 1.38 2.01
N SER A 113 -11.46 0.57 2.33
CA SER A 113 -12.82 1.06 2.59
C SER A 113 -13.03 1.32 4.08
N ARG A 114 -13.81 2.35 4.43
CA ARG A 114 -14.22 2.61 5.81
C ARG A 114 -15.28 1.59 6.24
N VAL A 115 -15.04 0.92 7.35
CA VAL A 115 -16.03 0.05 8.00
C VAL A 115 -16.83 0.87 9.01
N PRO A 116 -18.17 0.83 9.00
CA PRO A 116 -18.97 1.51 10.01
C PRO A 116 -18.55 1.13 11.43
N CYS A 117 -18.45 2.11 12.32
CA CYS A 117 -18.18 1.90 13.74
C CYS A 117 -19.07 2.85 14.54
N GLY A 118 -19.66 2.34 15.63
CA GLY A 118 -20.45 3.16 16.56
C GLY A 118 -19.63 4.09 17.47
N SER A 119 -18.29 4.03 17.41
CA SER A 119 -17.38 4.87 18.21
C SER A 119 -16.93 6.11 17.43
N ASP A 120 -16.88 7.25 18.10
CA ASP A 120 -16.37 8.53 17.60
C ASP A 120 -14.84 8.62 17.60
N LYS A 121 -14.17 7.76 18.38
CA LYS A 121 -12.71 7.76 18.54
C LYS A 121 -12.00 6.66 17.76
N GLU A 122 -12.75 5.82 17.07
CA GLU A 122 -12.21 4.61 16.45
C GLU A 122 -12.56 4.53 14.96
N TYR A 123 -11.52 4.34 14.16
CA TYR A 123 -11.59 4.26 12.71
C TYR A 123 -11.13 2.89 12.22
N ARG A 124 -12.07 2.09 11.75
CA ARG A 124 -11.89 0.79 11.15
C ARG A 124 -11.92 0.85 9.63
N PHE A 125 -11.00 0.16 8.99
CA PHE A 125 -10.91 0.03 7.55
C PHE A 125 -10.60 -1.40 7.14
N ALA A 126 -11.06 -1.80 5.96
CA ALA A 126 -10.83 -3.14 5.44
C ALA A 126 -10.42 -3.10 3.96
N ALA A 127 -9.49 -3.99 3.63
CA ALA A 127 -9.05 -4.27 2.27
C ALA A 127 -8.60 -5.74 2.17
N LYS A 128 -8.35 -6.19 0.95
CA LYS A 128 -7.66 -7.44 0.67
C LYS A 128 -6.54 -7.20 -0.32
N THR A 129 -5.51 -8.04 -0.31
CA THR A 129 -4.51 -8.00 -1.37
C THR A 129 -5.12 -8.43 -2.71
N VAL A 130 -4.69 -7.84 -3.82
CA VAL A 130 -5.29 -8.11 -5.14
C VAL A 130 -5.00 -9.53 -5.62
N SER A 131 -3.78 -10.03 -5.41
CA SER A 131 -3.35 -11.30 -6.01
C SER A 131 -3.70 -12.50 -5.14
N GLY A 132 -3.39 -12.41 -3.84
CA GLY A 132 -3.56 -13.47 -2.86
C GLY A 132 -4.84 -13.38 -2.04
N GLU A 133 -5.65 -12.33 -2.24
CA GLU A 133 -6.90 -12.08 -1.51
C GLU A 133 -6.76 -12.10 0.02
N CYS A 134 -5.58 -11.78 0.55
CA CYS A 134 -5.34 -11.81 1.98
C CYS A 134 -6.00 -10.61 2.65
N LEU A 135 -6.86 -10.85 3.63
CA LEU A 135 -7.59 -9.82 4.35
C LEU A 135 -6.63 -8.95 5.19
N ILE A 136 -6.84 -7.64 5.12
CA ILE A 136 -6.19 -6.62 5.93
C ILE A 136 -7.27 -5.85 6.68
N LEU A 137 -7.16 -5.81 8.00
CA LEU A 137 -8.01 -5.00 8.86
C LEU A 137 -7.17 -3.94 9.54
N ILE A 138 -7.63 -2.70 9.52
CA ILE A 138 -6.93 -1.55 10.08
C ILE A 138 -7.82 -0.91 11.11
N THR A 139 -7.29 -0.63 12.29
CA THR A 139 -7.96 0.12 13.35
C THR A 139 -7.06 1.29 13.75
N LEU A 140 -7.56 2.51 13.67
CA LEU A 140 -6.94 3.69 14.26
C LEU A 140 -7.80 4.14 15.44
N GLU A 141 -7.24 4.13 16.65
CA GLU A 141 -7.90 4.60 17.86
C GLU A 141 -7.28 5.92 18.31
N LYS A 142 -8.07 6.98 18.40
CA LYS A 142 -7.68 8.25 19.02
C LYS A 142 -7.69 8.11 20.54
N LYS A 143 -6.64 8.62 21.15
CA LYS A 143 -6.44 8.71 22.60
C LYS A 143 -6.42 10.17 23.04
N SER A 144 -6.14 10.43 24.31
CA SER A 144 -6.01 11.81 24.82
C SER A 144 -4.78 12.50 24.22
N ASP A 145 -4.78 13.83 24.25
CA ASP A 145 -3.60 14.66 23.94
C ASP A 145 -3.02 14.41 22.55
N ASN A 146 -3.87 14.36 21.52
CA ASN A 146 -3.52 14.12 20.12
C ASN A 146 -2.84 12.77 19.83
N SER A 147 -2.67 11.90 20.83
CA SER A 147 -2.10 10.58 20.63
C SER A 147 -3.10 9.65 19.95
N ALA A 148 -2.59 8.72 19.15
CA ALA A 148 -3.38 7.68 18.52
C ALA A 148 -2.61 6.35 18.50
N GLN A 149 -3.34 5.27 18.27
CA GLN A 149 -2.79 3.94 18.09
C GLN A 149 -3.32 3.36 16.78
N LEU A 150 -2.40 2.95 15.92
CA LEU A 150 -2.70 2.25 14.68
C LEU A 150 -2.44 0.76 14.89
N THR A 151 -3.43 -0.06 14.60
CA THR A 151 -3.35 -1.51 14.62
C THR A 151 -3.70 -2.06 13.24
N ILE A 152 -2.86 -2.93 12.70
CA ILE A 152 -3.12 -3.67 11.46
C ILE A 152 -3.13 -5.16 11.76
N ASN A 153 -4.20 -5.84 11.38
CA ASN A 153 -4.33 -7.28 11.45
C ASN A 153 -4.24 -7.88 10.04
N SER A 154 -3.31 -8.80 9.83
CA SER A 154 -3.07 -9.46 8.54
C SER A 154 -2.19 -10.70 8.68
N GLU A 155 -2.49 -11.75 7.91
CA GLU A 155 -1.59 -12.91 7.75
C GLU A 155 -0.31 -12.55 6.96
N LYS A 156 -0.38 -11.52 6.09
CA LYS A 156 0.76 -11.00 5.32
C LYS A 156 1.47 -9.89 6.10
N MET A 157 2.18 -10.28 7.15
CA MET A 157 2.86 -9.35 8.08
C MET A 157 3.83 -8.36 7.42
N LEU A 158 4.50 -8.75 6.32
CA LEU A 158 5.38 -7.82 5.59
C LEU A 158 4.60 -6.66 4.99
N ILE A 159 3.46 -6.94 4.35
CA ILE A 159 2.53 -5.93 3.83
C ILE A 159 1.98 -5.09 5.00
N GLY A 160 1.57 -5.73 6.10
CA GLY A 160 1.10 -5.03 7.30
C GLY A 160 2.14 -4.03 7.83
N THR A 161 3.41 -4.43 7.90
CA THR A 161 4.50 -3.56 8.39
C THR A 161 4.73 -2.36 7.46
N MET A 162 4.61 -2.56 6.14
CA MET A 162 4.74 -1.47 5.18
C MET A 162 3.54 -0.51 5.26
N LEU A 163 2.31 -1.04 5.35
CA LEU A 163 1.10 -0.23 5.51
C LEU A 163 1.14 0.63 6.77
N VAL A 164 1.63 0.09 7.89
CA VAL A 164 1.82 0.88 9.11
C VAL A 164 2.69 2.11 8.83
N LYS A 165 3.80 1.94 8.11
CA LYS A 165 4.71 3.05 7.77
C LYS A 165 4.05 4.07 6.85
N ASP A 166 3.39 3.60 5.79
CA ASP A 166 2.75 4.47 4.79
C ASP A 166 1.57 5.26 5.41
N ILE A 167 0.77 4.61 6.26
CA ILE A 167 -0.36 5.26 6.95
C ILE A 167 0.14 6.25 7.99
N ILE A 168 1.12 5.89 8.83
CA ILE A 168 1.68 6.83 9.81
C ILE A 168 2.26 8.04 9.07
N HIS A 169 3.05 7.81 8.02
CA HIS A 169 3.60 8.88 7.20
C HIS A 169 2.50 9.82 6.68
N SER A 170 1.44 9.27 6.08
CA SER A 170 0.30 10.05 5.59
C SER A 170 -0.37 10.86 6.70
N LEU A 171 -0.60 10.25 7.87
CA LEU A 171 -1.27 10.89 9.01
C LEU A 171 -0.42 11.97 9.69
N THR A 172 0.90 11.81 9.75
CA THR A 172 1.80 12.71 10.48
C THR A 172 2.46 13.78 9.61
N GLN A 173 2.42 13.65 8.28
CA GLN A 173 2.91 14.71 7.41
C GLN A 173 1.90 15.86 7.29
N GLU A 174 2.43 17.09 7.34
CA GLU A 174 1.73 18.35 7.09
C GLU A 174 1.53 18.61 5.60
#